data_AF-A0AAN8IWZ1-F1
#
_entry.id   AF-A0AAN8IWZ1-F1
#
_cell.length_a   1.000
_cell.length_b   1.000
_cell.length_c   1.000
_cell.angle_alpha   90.00
_cell.angle_beta   90.00
_cell.angle_gamma   90.00
#
_symmetry.space_group_name_H-M   'P 1'
#
loop_
_entity.id
_entity.type
_entity.pdbx_description
1 polymer ?
#
loop_
_entity_poly.entity_id
_entity_poly.type
_entity_poly.pdbx_seq_one_letter_code
_entity_poly.pdbx_strand_id
1 'polypeptide(L)'
;MHPENEPVLHVLGNVLGALGNVLSLNITRTVLNVQGPEFLDDYLLGAAHTTSNDGKWHKQLMYWMADVKEEEETYWKVANTIATILRRRCERTPSSRNSCHHGKEKIVAKFIKDISTCSAEKCHLKALEVLKNIPISASFQYARGFLCSAKYSPAVQIAALQLIKAASSKMYDAKIVAKFIKDISTCSSEKCHHKALEVLRNIPISASVEYARGFLCSAKYSPAVQIAALQLIKAASSKLYDAKLANVLIRLFRNVCPQPTTTSESQLAIDILLRCVPEQQHVATMLLRSESLNPENAEKWQYFYKAVESSAQKDELTDEFWRQMRKFKVFRPNYAHRSLEAGSHAHWQGIAEVDGYKLFSTSEVEFDLGMFKRSEFDINLKHGKVDESLFKNVEFNVR
;
A
#
# COMPACT_ATOMS: atom_id res chain seq x y z
N MET A 1 5.72 32.19 31.71
CA MET A 1 6.74 31.66 30.79
C MET A 1 7.41 32.83 30.10
N HIS A 2 8.74 32.83 29.99
CA HIS A 2 9.45 33.85 29.22
C HIS A 2 9.29 33.52 27.72
N PRO A 3 8.66 34.39 26.91
CA PRO A 3 8.32 34.08 25.51
C PRO A 3 9.55 33.70 24.66
N GLU A 4 10.71 34.26 25.00
CA GLU A 4 11.99 33.99 24.35
C GLU A 4 12.47 32.54 24.44
N ASN A 5 11.98 31.76 25.41
CA ASN A 5 12.41 30.37 25.65
C ASN A 5 11.49 29.33 24.98
N GLU A 6 10.36 29.76 24.39
CA GLU A 6 9.37 28.87 23.78
C GLU A 6 9.96 27.99 22.64
N PRO A 7 10.75 28.54 21.68
CA PRO A 7 11.35 27.71 20.62
C PRO A 7 12.28 26.62 21.16
N VAL A 8 13.03 26.93 22.23
CA VAL A 8 13.96 25.98 22.85
C VAL A 8 13.19 24.86 23.55
N LEU A 9 12.04 25.17 24.15
CA LEU A 9 11.20 24.18 24.84
C LEU A 9 10.55 23.19 23.87
N HIS A 10 10.16 23.62 22.67
CA HIS A 10 9.71 22.70 21.60
C HIS A 10 10.81 21.70 21.21
N VAL A 11 12.04 22.18 20.99
CA VAL A 11 13.18 21.32 20.67
C VAL A 11 13.47 20.36 21.83
N LEU A 12 13.45 20.85 23.07
CA LEU A 12 13.67 20.03 24.26
C LEU A 12 12.60 18.94 24.41
N GLY A 13 11.32 19.25 24.12
CA GLY A 13 10.26 18.25 24.11
C GLY A 13 10.58 17.07 23.19
N ASN A 14 10.92 17.37 21.94
CA ASN A 14 11.29 16.36 20.94
C ASN A 14 12.53 15.55 21.36
N VAL A 15 13.58 16.23 21.84
CA VAL A 15 14.81 15.55 22.33
C VAL A 15 14.49 14.62 23.50
N LEU A 16 13.73 15.08 24.49
CA LEU A 16 13.33 14.26 25.65
C LEU A 16 12.52 13.03 25.25
N GLY A 17 11.64 13.17 24.25
CA GLY A 17 10.92 12.06 23.64
C GLY A 17 11.86 11.07 22.96
N ALA A 18 12.77 11.56 22.13
CA ALA A 18 13.72 10.75 21.37
C ALA A 18 14.69 9.95 22.27
N LEU A 19 15.04 10.47 23.44
CA LEU A 19 15.87 9.77 24.45
C LEU A 19 15.22 8.46 24.96
N GLY A 20 13.88 8.40 25.00
CA GLY A 20 13.13 7.18 25.29
C GLY A 20 13.49 6.48 26.60
N ASN A 21 13.64 7.21 27.71
CA ASN A 21 13.95 6.62 29.02
C ASN A 21 13.09 7.19 30.15
N VAL A 22 13.10 6.53 31.31
CA VAL A 22 12.25 6.91 32.45
C VAL A 22 12.57 8.32 32.97
N LEU A 23 13.84 8.73 32.96
CA LEU A 23 14.23 10.06 33.42
C LEU A 23 13.68 11.15 32.51
N SER A 24 13.77 10.97 31.19
CA SER A 24 13.25 11.95 30.24
C SER A 24 11.73 12.08 30.34
N LEU A 25 11.01 10.96 30.50
CA LEU A 25 9.57 10.98 30.76
C LEU A 25 9.22 11.72 32.07
N ASN A 26 9.99 11.52 33.15
CA ASN A 26 9.76 12.22 34.40
C ASN A 26 9.97 13.74 34.26
N ILE A 27 11.03 14.16 33.58
CA ILE A 27 11.31 15.57 33.31
C ILE A 27 10.19 16.19 32.48
N THR A 28 9.73 15.52 31.43
CA THR A 28 8.55 15.97 30.66
C THR A 28 7.31 16.08 31.55
N ARG A 29 7.06 15.03 32.36
CA ARG A 29 6.12 14.91 33.48
C ARG A 29 5.96 16.20 34.28
N THR A 30 7.07 16.58 34.90
CA THR A 30 7.09 17.53 36.02
C THR A 30 7.51 18.94 35.61
N VAL A 31 8.18 19.09 34.47
CA VAL A 31 8.76 20.36 34.03
C VAL A 31 8.08 20.84 32.76
N LEU A 32 8.11 20.03 31.70
CA LEU A 32 7.72 20.46 30.36
C LEU A 32 6.20 20.66 30.24
N ASN A 33 5.41 19.69 30.72
CA ASN A 33 3.94 19.75 30.65
C ASN A 33 3.34 20.82 31.59
N VAL A 34 4.11 21.34 32.54
CA VAL A 34 3.71 22.47 33.40
C VAL A 34 3.81 23.81 32.65
N GLN A 35 4.68 23.89 31.63
CA GLN A 35 4.84 25.12 30.83
C GLN A 35 3.70 25.32 29.82
N GLY A 36 3.17 24.23 29.25
CA GLY A 36 2.05 24.28 28.31
C GLY A 36 1.71 22.91 27.71
N PRO A 37 0.46 22.70 27.25
CA PRO A 37 0.03 21.45 26.63
C PRO A 37 0.66 21.19 25.26
N GLU A 38 1.10 22.22 24.54
CA GLU A 38 1.74 22.13 23.22
C GLU A 38 3.04 21.29 23.24
N PHE A 39 3.80 21.34 24.33
CA PHE A 39 5.05 20.60 24.45
C PHE A 39 4.86 19.09 24.60
N LEU A 40 3.63 18.66 24.92
CA LEU A 40 3.26 17.26 24.89
C LEU A 40 3.37 16.70 23.47
N ASP A 41 2.87 17.44 22.47
CA ASP A 41 2.87 16.98 21.08
C ASP A 41 4.31 16.83 20.56
N ASP A 42 5.22 17.72 20.95
CA ASP A 42 6.65 17.59 20.63
C ASP A 42 7.30 16.39 21.30
N TYR A 43 6.98 16.15 22.58
CA TYR A 43 7.48 14.98 23.29
C TYR A 43 6.98 13.69 22.65
N LEU A 44 5.69 13.62 22.31
CA LEU A 44 5.08 12.45 21.67
C LEU A 44 5.66 12.22 20.27
N LEU A 45 5.92 13.28 19.51
CA LEU A 45 6.61 13.20 18.22
C LEU A 45 8.01 12.59 18.40
N GLY A 46 8.83 13.14 19.30
CA GLY A 46 10.16 12.61 19.59
C GLY A 46 10.13 11.15 20.06
N ALA A 47 9.18 10.83 20.95
CA ALA A 47 8.97 9.48 21.46
C ALA A 47 8.53 8.51 20.36
N ALA A 48 7.69 8.93 19.41
CA ALA A 48 7.31 8.13 18.24
C ALA A 48 8.54 7.82 17.36
N HIS A 49 9.56 8.69 17.35
CA HIS A 49 10.78 8.52 16.60
C HIS A 49 11.93 7.84 17.35
N THR A 50 11.80 7.55 18.65
CA THR A 50 12.86 6.88 19.41
C THR A 50 13.20 5.47 18.90
N THR A 51 14.44 5.05 19.16
CA THR A 51 14.93 3.68 18.96
C THR A 51 15.09 2.93 20.29
N SER A 52 14.67 3.53 21.42
CA SER A 52 14.76 2.93 22.74
C SER A 52 13.94 1.64 22.86
N ASN A 53 14.46 0.71 23.66
CA ASN A 53 13.83 -0.56 24.00
C ASN A 53 13.60 -0.75 25.49
N ASP A 54 13.73 0.33 26.26
CA ASP A 54 13.55 0.30 27.71
C ASP A 54 12.12 -0.11 28.08
N GLY A 55 11.98 -1.36 28.54
CA GLY A 55 10.69 -1.90 28.97
C GLY A 55 10.12 -1.21 30.21
N LYS A 56 10.95 -0.55 31.03
CA LYS A 56 10.45 0.27 32.16
C LYS A 56 9.81 1.55 31.64
N TRP A 57 10.46 2.22 30.69
CA TRP A 57 9.90 3.41 30.03
C TRP A 57 8.58 3.11 29.32
N HIS A 58 8.49 2.01 28.55
CA HIS A 58 7.22 1.60 27.92
C HIS A 58 6.08 1.40 28.94
N LYS A 59 6.38 0.77 30.08
CA LYS A 59 5.38 0.58 31.15
C LYS A 59 4.96 1.91 31.77
N GLN A 60 5.90 2.83 31.97
CA GLN A 60 5.59 4.16 32.51
C GLN A 60 4.73 4.98 31.55
N LEU A 61 4.95 4.88 30.23
CA LEU A 61 4.04 5.46 29.25
C LEU A 61 2.63 4.86 29.34
N MET A 62 2.52 3.53 29.51
CA MET A 62 1.21 2.90 29.70
C MET A 62 0.53 3.31 31.01
N TYR A 63 1.28 3.51 32.10
CA TYR A 63 0.72 4.05 33.35
C TYR A 63 0.23 5.48 33.16
N TRP A 64 1.02 6.31 32.47
CA TRP A 64 0.58 7.65 32.14
C TRP A 64 -0.68 7.67 31.29
N MET A 65 -0.80 6.79 30.29
CA MET A 65 -2.04 6.63 29.51
C MET A 65 -3.23 6.27 30.41
N ALA A 66 -3.03 5.40 31.42
CA ALA A 66 -4.07 5.03 32.37
C ALA A 66 -4.45 6.16 33.36
N ASP A 67 -3.55 7.12 33.59
CA ASP A 67 -3.82 8.32 34.40
C ASP A 67 -4.69 9.35 33.66
N VAL A 68 -4.82 9.23 32.33
CA VAL A 68 -5.61 10.15 31.49
C VAL A 68 -6.98 9.53 31.19
N LYS A 69 -8.03 10.35 31.21
CA LYS A 69 -9.39 9.89 30.90
C LYS A 69 -9.57 9.58 29.42
N GLU A 70 -10.29 8.51 29.10
CA GLU A 70 -10.52 8.05 27.72
C GLU A 70 -11.21 9.11 26.84
N GLU A 71 -12.05 9.97 27.43
CA GLU A 71 -12.76 11.01 26.70
C GLU A 71 -11.84 12.14 26.20
N GLU A 72 -10.67 12.30 26.83
CA GLU A 72 -9.71 13.35 26.51
C GLU A 72 -8.92 13.01 25.24
N GLU A 73 -8.65 14.02 24.40
CA GLU A 73 -7.85 13.85 23.18
C GLU A 73 -6.42 13.37 23.50
N THR A 74 -5.88 13.86 24.59
CA THR A 74 -4.58 13.47 25.17
C THR A 74 -4.43 11.95 25.31
N TYR A 75 -5.46 11.25 25.76
CA TYR A 75 -5.43 9.78 25.91
C TYR A 75 -5.09 9.10 24.59
N TRP A 76 -5.77 9.51 23.52
CA TRP A 76 -5.63 8.91 22.20
C TRP A 76 -4.32 9.30 21.51
N LYS A 77 -3.82 10.53 21.74
CA LYS A 77 -2.49 10.95 21.28
C LYS A 77 -1.37 10.12 21.92
N VAL A 78 -1.44 9.92 23.23
CA VAL A 78 -0.49 9.07 23.98
C VAL A 78 -0.61 7.61 23.51
N ALA A 79 -1.82 7.09 23.37
CA ALA A 79 -2.06 5.72 22.89
C ALA A 79 -1.49 5.48 21.48
N ASN A 80 -1.69 6.42 20.54
CA ASN A 80 -1.13 6.35 19.19
C ASN A 80 0.41 6.28 19.19
N THR A 81 1.03 7.08 20.06
CA THR A 81 2.49 7.11 20.22
C THR A 81 3.01 5.79 20.80
N ILE A 82 2.35 5.27 21.84
CA ILE A 82 2.69 3.97 22.44
C ILE A 82 2.55 2.85 21.41
N ALA A 83 1.48 2.84 20.60
CA ALA A 83 1.30 1.84 19.55
C ALA A 83 2.46 1.83 18.56
N THR A 84 2.94 3.01 18.14
CA THR A 84 4.10 3.16 17.25
C THR A 84 5.39 2.62 17.87
N ILE A 85 5.64 2.96 19.14
CA ILE A 85 6.81 2.46 19.89
C ILE A 85 6.76 0.92 20.02
N LEU A 86 5.59 0.38 20.39
CA LEU A 86 5.40 -1.05 20.57
C LEU A 86 5.46 -1.83 19.26
N ARG A 87 5.06 -1.24 18.13
CA ARG A 87 5.27 -1.84 16.82
C ARG A 87 6.74 -2.02 16.51
N ARG A 88 7.56 -0.98 16.70
CA ARG A 88 9.02 -1.07 16.51
C ARG A 88 9.64 -2.14 17.41
N ARG A 89 9.19 -2.22 18.67
CA ARG A 89 9.59 -3.28 19.61
C ARG A 89 9.31 -4.68 19.05
N CYS A 90 8.15 -4.87 18.41
CA CYS A 90 7.81 -6.14 17.77
C CYS A 90 8.66 -6.40 16.52
N GLU A 91 8.86 -5.39 15.67
CA GLU A 91 9.55 -5.52 14.38
C GLU A 91 11.08 -5.65 14.50
N ARG A 92 11.66 -5.38 15.68
CA ARG A 92 13.11 -5.37 15.89
C ARG A 92 13.84 -6.65 15.48
N THR A 93 13.27 -7.82 15.73
CA THR A 93 13.85 -9.13 15.37
C THR A 93 12.77 -10.10 14.90
N PRO A 94 13.13 -11.14 14.12
CA PRO A 94 12.18 -12.21 13.78
C PRO A 94 11.58 -12.90 15.02
N SER A 95 12.36 -13.06 16.09
CA SER A 95 11.91 -13.67 17.35
C SER A 95 10.91 -12.79 18.10
N SER A 96 11.20 -11.49 18.25
CA SER A 96 10.26 -10.54 18.87
C SER A 96 8.97 -10.41 18.06
N ARG A 97 9.07 -10.40 16.74
CA ARG A 97 7.91 -10.37 15.84
C ARG A 97 7.03 -11.59 16.04
N ASN A 98 7.63 -12.78 16.09
CA ASN A 98 6.91 -14.01 16.39
C ASN A 98 6.29 -13.98 17.81
N SER A 99 7.02 -13.51 18.82
CA SER A 99 6.52 -13.35 20.19
C SER A 99 5.26 -12.47 20.24
N CYS A 100 5.30 -11.30 19.59
CA CYS A 100 4.15 -10.40 19.49
C CYS A 100 2.98 -11.03 18.73
N HIS A 101 3.23 -11.67 17.59
CA HIS A 101 2.17 -12.31 16.79
C HIS A 101 1.46 -13.44 17.55
N HIS A 102 2.15 -14.14 18.46
CA HIS A 102 1.56 -15.19 19.30
C HIS A 102 1.09 -14.68 20.68
N GLY A 103 1.07 -13.36 20.90
CA GLY A 103 0.62 -12.77 22.16
C GLY A 103 1.53 -13.07 23.38
N LYS A 104 2.78 -13.48 23.15
CA LYS A 104 3.74 -13.81 24.22
C LYS A 104 4.42 -12.57 24.80
N GLU A 105 4.48 -11.46 24.05
CA GLU A 105 5.02 -10.19 24.54
C GLU A 105 3.98 -9.49 25.45
N LYS A 106 4.19 -9.60 26.77
CA LYS A 106 3.23 -9.16 27.79
C LYS A 106 2.85 -7.68 27.72
N ILE A 107 3.82 -6.79 27.45
CA ILE A 107 3.57 -5.34 27.38
C ILE A 107 2.60 -5.04 26.23
N VAL A 108 2.87 -5.62 25.07
CA VAL A 108 2.07 -5.45 23.86
C VAL A 108 0.68 -6.07 24.02
N ALA A 109 0.60 -7.29 24.55
CA ALA A 109 -0.67 -7.96 24.79
C ALA A 109 -1.56 -7.17 25.76
N LYS A 110 -0.96 -6.61 26.83
CA LYS A 110 -1.67 -5.75 27.78
C LYS A 110 -2.17 -4.47 27.09
N PHE A 111 -1.32 -3.78 26.36
CA PHE A 111 -1.70 -2.55 25.66
C PHE A 111 -2.88 -2.76 24.70
N ILE A 112 -2.84 -3.82 23.88
CA ILE A 112 -3.95 -4.12 22.96
C ILE A 112 -5.22 -4.43 23.74
N LYS A 113 -5.13 -5.18 24.84
CA LYS A 113 -6.29 -5.46 25.70
C LYS A 113 -6.90 -4.16 26.24
N ASP A 114 -6.08 -3.28 26.79
CA ASP A 114 -6.51 -2.02 27.40
C ASP A 114 -7.22 -1.15 26.35
N ILE A 115 -6.62 -0.96 25.17
CA ILE A 115 -7.22 -0.19 24.05
C ILE A 115 -8.47 -0.84 23.46
N SER A 116 -8.55 -2.17 23.45
CA SER A 116 -9.68 -2.90 22.86
C SER A 116 -10.93 -2.92 23.75
N THR A 117 -10.82 -2.49 25.01
CA THR A 117 -11.91 -2.52 25.99
C THR A 117 -12.87 -1.35 25.79
N CYS A 118 -13.63 -1.39 24.69
CA CYS A 118 -14.57 -0.35 24.29
C CYS A 118 -16.02 -0.81 24.39
N SER A 119 -16.91 0.07 24.85
CA SER A 119 -18.37 -0.14 24.84
C SER A 119 -19.10 0.76 23.82
N ALA A 120 -18.56 1.95 23.56
CA ALA A 120 -19.15 2.94 22.66
C ALA A 120 -18.54 2.89 21.25
N GLU A 121 -19.33 3.29 20.25
CA GLU A 121 -18.91 3.33 18.85
C GLU A 121 -17.70 4.25 18.61
N LYS A 122 -17.70 5.43 19.24
CA LYS A 122 -16.59 6.40 19.16
C LYS A 122 -15.29 5.83 19.72
N CYS A 123 -15.35 5.03 20.79
CA CYS A 123 -14.19 4.32 21.33
C CYS A 123 -13.67 3.30 20.32
N HIS A 124 -14.55 2.47 19.74
CA HIS A 124 -14.15 1.49 18.73
C HIS A 124 -13.44 2.13 17.53
N LEU A 125 -13.92 3.27 17.04
CA LEU A 125 -13.27 4.01 15.95
C LEU A 125 -11.83 4.42 16.32
N LYS A 126 -11.67 5.09 17.46
CA LYS A 126 -10.34 5.55 17.90
C LYS A 126 -9.40 4.39 18.26
N ALA A 127 -9.93 3.33 18.85
CA ALA A 127 -9.16 2.11 19.13
C ALA A 127 -8.65 1.45 17.84
N LEU A 128 -9.48 1.35 16.80
CA LEU A 128 -9.07 0.83 15.49
C LEU A 128 -8.01 1.72 14.83
N GLU A 129 -8.12 3.05 14.98
CA GLU A 129 -7.11 4.00 14.51
C GLU A 129 -5.76 3.79 15.20
N VAL A 130 -5.75 3.67 16.54
CA VAL A 130 -4.54 3.38 17.32
C VAL A 130 -3.94 2.02 16.93
N LEU A 131 -4.77 0.99 16.84
CA LEU A 131 -4.31 -0.37 16.57
C LEU A 131 -3.81 -0.56 15.13
N LYS A 132 -4.17 0.32 14.19
CA LYS A 132 -3.56 0.38 12.84
C LYS A 132 -2.05 0.60 12.92
N ASN A 133 -1.56 1.31 13.94
CA ASN A 133 -0.14 1.51 14.19
C ASN A 133 0.56 0.29 14.79
N ILE A 134 -0.15 -0.77 15.17
CA ILE A 134 0.42 -2.05 15.63
C ILE A 134 -0.37 -3.25 15.08
N PRO A 135 -0.27 -3.54 13.77
CA PRO A 135 -1.15 -4.48 13.10
C PRO A 135 -0.66 -5.94 13.26
N ILE A 136 -0.76 -6.45 14.48
CA ILE A 136 -0.43 -7.83 14.88
C ILE A 136 -1.70 -8.67 15.11
N SER A 137 -1.56 -9.89 15.65
CA SER A 137 -2.62 -10.90 15.58
C SER A 137 -3.80 -10.50 16.47
N ALA A 138 -3.52 -9.99 17.66
CA ALA A 138 -4.56 -9.55 18.58
C ALA A 138 -5.36 -8.35 18.03
N SER A 139 -4.70 -7.34 17.44
CA SER A 139 -5.38 -6.20 16.81
C SER A 139 -6.16 -6.61 15.57
N PHE A 140 -5.63 -7.56 14.78
CA PHE A 140 -6.36 -8.17 13.67
C PHE A 140 -7.63 -8.89 14.14
N GLN A 141 -7.55 -9.71 15.19
CA GLN A 141 -8.72 -10.42 15.73
C GLN A 141 -9.77 -9.46 16.26
N TYR A 142 -9.34 -8.36 16.89
CA TYR A 142 -10.23 -7.28 17.31
C TYR A 142 -10.96 -6.65 16.13
N ALA A 143 -10.23 -6.20 15.10
CA ALA A 143 -10.82 -5.62 13.88
C ALA A 143 -11.80 -6.56 13.18
N ARG A 144 -11.47 -7.86 13.13
CA ARG A 144 -12.35 -8.89 12.54
C ARG A 144 -13.74 -8.94 13.19
N GLY A 145 -13.83 -8.68 14.50
CA GLY A 145 -15.11 -8.71 15.22
C GLY A 145 -16.14 -7.71 14.73
N PHE A 146 -15.72 -6.68 13.99
CA PHE A 146 -16.61 -5.63 13.47
C PHE A 146 -17.11 -5.88 12.05
N LEU A 147 -16.45 -6.74 11.28
CA LEU A 147 -16.78 -6.97 9.88
C LEU A 147 -18.09 -7.76 9.72
N CYS A 148 -18.87 -7.41 8.70
CA CYS A 148 -20.10 -8.12 8.30
C CYS A 148 -21.14 -8.26 9.43
N SER A 149 -21.13 -7.34 10.39
CA SER A 149 -22.07 -7.31 11.51
C SER A 149 -23.06 -6.16 11.32
N ALA A 150 -24.35 -6.46 11.38
CA ALA A 150 -25.42 -5.45 11.34
C ALA A 150 -25.42 -4.52 12.56
N LYS A 151 -24.64 -4.85 13.61
CA LYS A 151 -24.55 -4.09 14.86
C LYS A 151 -23.70 -2.82 14.73
N TYR A 152 -22.75 -2.77 13.80
CA TYR A 152 -21.74 -1.71 13.73
C TYR A 152 -21.91 -0.86 12.47
N SER A 153 -21.68 0.45 12.62
CA SER A 153 -21.81 1.40 11.52
C SER A 153 -20.81 1.14 10.39
N PRO A 154 -21.10 1.64 9.17
CA PRO A 154 -20.14 1.59 8.07
C PRO A 154 -18.78 2.22 8.41
N ALA A 155 -18.75 3.26 9.24
CA ALA A 155 -17.50 3.92 9.65
C ALA A 155 -16.59 2.98 10.44
N VAL A 156 -17.14 2.24 11.43
CA VAL A 156 -16.39 1.25 12.22
C VAL A 156 -15.89 0.11 11.32
N GLN A 157 -16.73 -0.35 10.40
CA GLN A 157 -16.34 -1.40 9.45
C GLN A 157 -15.21 -0.94 8.52
N ILE A 158 -15.24 0.31 8.03
CA ILE A 158 -14.16 0.90 7.23
C ILE A 158 -12.87 0.99 8.05
N ALA A 159 -12.92 1.47 9.29
CA ALA A 159 -11.75 1.55 10.17
C ALA A 159 -11.14 0.16 10.42
N ALA A 160 -11.99 -0.85 10.64
CA ALA A 160 -11.56 -2.24 10.80
C ALA A 160 -10.87 -2.79 9.55
N LEU A 161 -11.40 -2.50 8.36
CA LEU A 161 -10.77 -2.85 7.09
C LEU A 161 -9.42 -2.16 6.90
N GLN A 162 -9.27 -0.90 7.31
CA GLN A 162 -7.99 -0.19 7.24
C GLN A 162 -6.91 -0.80 8.14
N LEU A 163 -7.28 -1.27 9.34
CA LEU A 163 -6.37 -1.99 10.22
C LEU A 163 -5.97 -3.33 9.60
N ILE A 164 -6.94 -4.09 9.08
CA ILE A 164 -6.68 -5.37 8.40
C ILE A 164 -5.77 -5.21 7.18
N LYS A 165 -5.91 -4.09 6.44
CA LYS A 165 -5.00 -3.69 5.36
C LYS A 165 -3.57 -3.47 5.86
N ALA A 166 -3.40 -2.90 7.05
CA ALA A 166 -2.07 -2.66 7.62
C ALA A 166 -1.39 -3.95 8.14
N ALA A 167 -2.14 -5.03 8.34
CA ALA A 167 -1.62 -6.30 8.86
C ALA A 167 -0.77 -7.06 7.83
N SER A 168 0.20 -7.84 8.33
CA SER A 168 1.09 -8.61 7.47
C SER A 168 0.35 -9.72 6.73
N SER A 169 0.75 -9.96 5.48
CA SER A 169 0.22 -11.05 4.65
C SER A 169 0.31 -12.45 5.25
N LYS A 170 1.20 -12.66 6.23
CA LYS A 170 1.35 -13.94 6.95
C LYS A 170 0.28 -14.17 8.03
N MET A 171 -0.50 -13.15 8.39
CA MET A 171 -1.52 -13.21 9.45
C MET A 171 -2.89 -13.64 8.92
N TYR A 172 -3.00 -13.70 7.60
CA TYR A 172 -4.10 -14.25 6.86
C TYR A 172 -4.07 -15.78 7.00
N ASP A 173 -4.77 -16.33 7.99
CA ASP A 173 -5.10 -17.76 8.00
C ASP A 173 -5.82 -18.07 6.68
N ALA A 174 -5.30 -19.04 5.92
CA ALA A 174 -5.82 -19.40 4.60
C ALA A 174 -7.33 -19.73 4.64
N LYS A 175 -7.83 -20.34 5.72
CA LYS A 175 -9.26 -20.63 5.90
C LYS A 175 -10.06 -19.36 6.18
N ILE A 176 -9.51 -18.44 6.98
CA ILE A 176 -10.16 -17.16 7.30
C ILE A 176 -10.21 -16.26 6.07
N VAL A 177 -9.13 -16.18 5.31
CA VAL A 177 -9.10 -15.37 4.09
C VAL A 177 -9.93 -16.00 2.99
N ALA A 178 -9.96 -17.34 2.86
CA ALA A 178 -10.89 -18.00 1.97
C ALA A 178 -12.35 -17.67 2.33
N LYS A 179 -12.71 -17.68 3.62
CA LYS A 179 -14.05 -17.29 4.08
C LYS A 179 -14.34 -15.81 3.83
N PHE A 180 -13.42 -14.92 4.18
CA PHE A 180 -13.58 -13.48 3.96
C PHE A 180 -13.73 -13.14 2.47
N ILE A 181 -12.85 -13.68 1.61
CA ILE A 181 -12.96 -13.55 0.16
C ILE A 181 -14.33 -14.06 -0.30
N LYS A 182 -14.76 -15.24 0.18
CA LYS A 182 -16.07 -15.79 -0.15
C LYS A 182 -17.20 -14.82 0.22
N ASP A 183 -17.22 -14.34 1.46
CA ASP A 183 -18.28 -13.48 2.00
C ASP A 183 -18.36 -12.12 1.28
N ILE A 184 -17.23 -11.53 0.89
CA ILE A 184 -17.23 -10.27 0.12
C ILE A 184 -17.37 -10.48 -1.39
N SER A 185 -17.08 -11.69 -1.88
CA SER A 185 -17.23 -12.06 -3.29
C SER A 185 -18.67 -12.38 -3.68
N THR A 186 -19.52 -12.74 -2.70
CA THR A 186 -20.97 -12.92 -2.86
C THR A 186 -21.67 -11.58 -3.03
N CYS A 187 -21.49 -10.99 -4.19
CA CYS A 187 -22.12 -9.74 -4.62
C CYS A 187 -23.12 -10.02 -5.73
N SER A 188 -24.26 -9.33 -5.69
CA SER A 188 -25.31 -9.36 -6.73
C SER A 188 -25.34 -8.10 -7.60
N SER A 189 -24.68 -7.02 -7.18
CA SER A 189 -24.65 -5.75 -7.90
C SER A 189 -23.24 -5.34 -8.30
N GLU A 190 -23.14 -4.59 -9.39
CA GLU A 190 -21.88 -4.08 -9.93
C GLU A 190 -21.14 -3.17 -8.93
N LYS A 191 -21.87 -2.29 -8.23
CA LYS A 191 -21.33 -1.41 -7.18
C LYS A 191 -20.74 -2.22 -6.02
N CYS A 192 -21.32 -3.37 -5.69
CA CYS A 192 -20.80 -4.29 -4.68
C CYS A 192 -19.48 -4.91 -5.14
N HIS A 193 -19.44 -5.43 -6.38
CA HIS A 193 -18.21 -5.98 -6.96
C HIS A 193 -17.07 -4.97 -6.99
N HIS A 194 -17.35 -3.71 -7.38
CA HIS A 194 -16.36 -2.65 -7.37
C HIS A 194 -15.74 -2.42 -5.98
N LYS A 195 -16.59 -2.27 -4.94
CA LYS A 195 -16.12 -2.12 -3.55
C LYS A 195 -15.34 -3.35 -3.09
N ALA A 196 -15.82 -4.55 -3.41
CA ALA A 196 -15.17 -5.80 -3.02
C ALA A 196 -13.75 -5.87 -3.60
N LEU A 197 -13.56 -5.50 -4.88
CA LEU A 197 -12.25 -5.46 -5.53
C LEU A 197 -11.32 -4.41 -4.90
N GLU A 198 -11.82 -3.23 -4.54
CA GLU A 198 -11.04 -2.21 -3.82
C GLU A 198 -10.54 -2.70 -2.46
N VAL A 199 -11.39 -3.45 -1.74
CA VAL A 199 -11.02 -4.08 -0.47
C VAL A 199 -9.99 -5.18 -0.69
N LEU A 200 -10.23 -6.05 -1.67
CA LEU A 200 -9.36 -7.18 -2.01
C LEU A 200 -8.02 -6.77 -2.60
N ARG A 201 -7.89 -5.59 -3.20
CA ARG A 201 -6.60 -5.01 -3.61
C ARG A 201 -5.58 -4.95 -2.46
N ASN A 202 -6.06 -4.90 -1.21
CA ASN A 202 -5.20 -4.90 -0.03
C ASN A 202 -4.79 -6.31 0.41
N ILE A 203 -5.38 -7.37 -0.15
CA ILE A 203 -5.06 -8.78 0.12
C ILE A 203 -4.83 -9.51 -1.21
N PRO A 204 -3.80 -9.13 -2.02
CA PRO A 204 -3.63 -9.59 -3.38
C PRO A 204 -2.99 -11.00 -3.44
N ILE A 205 -3.69 -11.97 -2.88
CA ILE A 205 -3.31 -13.39 -2.85
C ILE A 205 -3.98 -14.16 -4.00
N SER A 206 -3.55 -15.40 -4.24
CA SER A 206 -4.07 -16.26 -5.31
C SER A 206 -5.61 -16.26 -5.42
N ALA A 207 -6.34 -16.50 -4.32
CA ALA A 207 -7.81 -16.53 -4.36
C ALA A 207 -8.45 -15.19 -4.77
N SER A 208 -7.87 -14.05 -4.36
CA SER A 208 -8.35 -12.72 -4.76
C SER A 208 -8.05 -12.40 -6.22
N VAL A 209 -6.89 -12.85 -6.72
CA VAL A 209 -6.48 -12.72 -8.12
C VAL A 209 -7.39 -13.55 -9.01
N GLU A 210 -7.72 -14.78 -8.59
CA GLU A 210 -8.67 -15.65 -9.29
C GLU A 210 -10.06 -15.03 -9.36
N TYR A 211 -10.52 -14.41 -8.27
CA TYR A 211 -11.77 -13.65 -8.25
C TYR A 211 -11.72 -12.46 -9.21
N ALA A 212 -10.68 -11.62 -9.14
CA ALA A 212 -10.48 -10.46 -10.00
C ALA A 212 -10.44 -10.84 -11.50
N ARG A 213 -9.75 -11.94 -11.83
CA ARG A 213 -9.65 -12.44 -13.20
C ARG A 213 -11.02 -12.75 -13.81
N GLY A 214 -12.00 -13.17 -13.01
CA GLY A 214 -13.36 -13.45 -13.46
C GLY A 214 -14.12 -12.24 -14.04
N PHE A 215 -13.66 -11.02 -13.76
CA PHE A 215 -14.27 -9.79 -14.27
C PHE A 215 -13.69 -9.32 -15.60
N LEU A 216 -12.46 -9.74 -15.93
CA LEU A 216 -11.72 -9.26 -17.09
C LEU A 216 -12.28 -9.79 -18.40
N CYS A 217 -12.32 -8.94 -19.44
CA CYS A 217 -12.70 -9.33 -20.80
C CYS A 217 -14.10 -9.97 -20.88
N SER A 218 -15.01 -9.53 -20.00
CA SER A 218 -16.37 -10.06 -19.87
C SER A 218 -17.38 -9.05 -20.42
N ALA A 219 -18.40 -9.54 -21.12
CA ALA A 219 -19.50 -8.69 -21.62
C ALA A 219 -20.42 -8.16 -20.51
N LYS A 220 -20.32 -8.70 -19.29
CA LYS A 220 -21.27 -8.46 -18.19
C LYS A 220 -20.90 -7.29 -17.28
N TYR A 221 -19.65 -6.83 -17.31
CA TYR A 221 -19.12 -5.89 -16.32
C TYR A 221 -18.60 -4.63 -16.97
N SER A 222 -18.84 -3.48 -16.33
CA SER A 222 -18.38 -2.19 -16.83
C SER A 222 -16.85 -2.04 -16.80
N PRO A 223 -16.30 -1.06 -17.54
CA PRO A 223 -14.88 -0.72 -17.47
C PRO A 223 -14.41 -0.39 -16.05
N ALA A 224 -15.25 0.23 -15.21
CA ALA A 224 -14.87 0.57 -13.84
C ALA A 224 -14.56 -0.67 -12.98
N VAL A 225 -15.39 -1.72 -13.09
CA VAL A 225 -15.14 -2.99 -12.38
C VAL A 225 -13.90 -3.70 -12.93
N GLN A 226 -13.71 -3.67 -14.25
CA GLN A 226 -12.52 -4.27 -14.88
C GLN A 226 -11.23 -3.54 -14.46
N ILE A 227 -11.23 -2.21 -14.39
CA ILE A 227 -10.12 -1.40 -13.88
C ILE A 227 -9.82 -1.75 -12.42
N ALA A 228 -10.83 -1.85 -11.55
CA ALA A 228 -10.64 -2.24 -10.16
C ALA A 228 -10.03 -3.66 -10.03
N ALA A 229 -10.45 -4.59 -10.89
CA ALA A 229 -9.87 -5.93 -10.96
C ALA A 229 -8.41 -5.90 -11.44
N LEU A 230 -8.08 -5.12 -12.47
CA LEU A 230 -6.71 -4.94 -12.95
C LEU A 230 -5.81 -4.31 -11.88
N GLN A 231 -6.30 -3.33 -11.12
CA GLN A 231 -5.54 -2.73 -10.02
C GLN A 231 -5.23 -3.73 -8.90
N LEU A 232 -6.19 -4.59 -8.55
CA LEU A 232 -5.96 -5.70 -7.61
C LEU A 232 -4.87 -6.63 -8.13
N ILE A 233 -4.94 -7.02 -9.40
CA ILE A 233 -3.96 -7.90 -10.02
C ILE A 233 -2.59 -7.22 -10.06
N LYS A 234 -2.48 -5.94 -10.44
CA LYS A 234 -1.23 -5.15 -10.44
C LYS A 234 -0.60 -5.07 -9.05
N ALA A 235 -1.38 -5.11 -7.98
CA ALA A 235 -0.88 -5.15 -6.60
C ALA A 235 -0.35 -6.52 -6.15
N ALA A 236 -0.64 -7.59 -6.92
CA ALA A 236 -0.22 -8.94 -6.60
C ALA A 236 1.24 -9.22 -6.97
N SER A 237 1.80 -10.29 -6.39
CA SER A 237 3.13 -10.78 -6.75
C SER A 237 3.12 -11.36 -8.16
N SER A 238 4.17 -11.09 -8.95
CA SER A 238 4.36 -11.64 -10.30
C SER A 238 4.28 -13.17 -10.36
N LYS A 239 4.62 -13.85 -9.25
CA LYS A 239 4.50 -15.31 -9.09
C LYS A 239 3.07 -15.85 -9.26
N LEU A 240 2.06 -14.99 -9.12
CA LEU A 240 0.65 -15.34 -9.30
C LEU A 240 0.17 -15.15 -10.74
N TYR A 241 1.03 -14.66 -11.63
CA TYR A 241 0.67 -14.45 -13.02
C TYR A 241 0.91 -15.71 -13.81
N ASP A 242 -0.16 -16.41 -14.16
CA ASP A 242 -0.12 -17.61 -14.99
C ASP A 242 -0.36 -17.28 -16.48
N ALA A 243 -0.15 -18.27 -17.35
CA ALA A 243 -0.38 -18.11 -18.79
C ALA A 243 -1.84 -17.79 -19.12
N LYS A 244 -2.80 -18.19 -18.27
CA LYS A 244 -4.23 -17.87 -18.47
C LYS A 244 -4.48 -16.38 -18.29
N LEU A 245 -3.94 -15.79 -17.22
CA LEU A 245 -4.01 -14.36 -16.98
C LEU A 245 -3.30 -13.59 -18.11
N ALA A 246 -2.09 -13.99 -18.49
CA ALA A 246 -1.35 -13.33 -19.57
C ALA A 246 -2.16 -13.30 -20.88
N ASN A 247 -2.81 -14.41 -21.26
CA ASN A 247 -3.66 -14.47 -22.44
C ASN A 247 -4.86 -13.51 -22.37
N VAL A 248 -5.52 -13.39 -21.21
CA VAL A 248 -6.65 -12.46 -21.02
C VAL A 248 -6.17 -11.00 -21.12
N LEU A 249 -5.03 -10.67 -20.52
CA LEU A 249 -4.45 -9.33 -20.57
C LEU A 249 -4.01 -8.95 -21.99
N ILE A 250 -3.45 -9.89 -22.76
CA ILE A 250 -3.13 -9.67 -24.18
C ILE A 250 -4.40 -9.38 -24.98
N ARG A 251 -5.51 -10.06 -24.69
CA ARG A 251 -6.79 -9.79 -25.34
C ARG A 251 -7.33 -8.39 -25.03
N LEU A 252 -7.23 -7.96 -23.77
CA LEU A 252 -7.56 -6.59 -23.36
C LEU A 252 -6.71 -5.58 -24.13
N PHE A 253 -5.38 -5.72 -24.11
CA PHE A 253 -4.49 -4.80 -24.81
C PHE A 253 -4.75 -4.73 -26.33
N ARG A 254 -5.02 -5.88 -26.96
CA ARG A 254 -5.36 -5.98 -28.39
C ARG A 254 -6.78 -5.51 -28.72
N ASN A 255 -7.60 -5.17 -27.72
CA ASN A 255 -8.99 -4.80 -27.90
C ASN A 255 -9.83 -5.88 -28.63
N VAL A 256 -9.63 -7.15 -28.27
CA VAL A 256 -10.37 -8.32 -28.84
C VAL A 256 -11.30 -8.96 -27.80
N CYS A 257 -11.72 -8.16 -26.83
CA CYS A 257 -12.73 -8.53 -25.85
C CYS A 257 -14.14 -8.27 -26.39
N PRO A 258 -15.19 -8.90 -25.83
CA PRO A 258 -16.56 -8.68 -26.28
C PRO A 258 -17.02 -7.21 -26.17
N GLN A 259 -16.44 -6.46 -25.25
CA GLN A 259 -16.65 -5.01 -25.11
C GLN A 259 -15.37 -4.27 -25.52
N PRO A 260 -15.49 -3.07 -26.12
CA PRO A 260 -14.35 -2.22 -26.41
C PRO A 260 -13.54 -1.94 -25.13
N THR A 261 -12.24 -2.14 -25.21
CA THR A 261 -11.30 -1.92 -24.10
C THR A 261 -10.87 -0.46 -24.08
N THR A 262 -10.97 0.17 -22.92
CA THR A 262 -10.54 1.55 -22.70
C THR A 262 -9.01 1.69 -22.70
N THR A 263 -8.52 2.93 -22.85
CA THR A 263 -7.09 3.25 -22.71
C THR A 263 -6.58 2.84 -21.33
N SER A 264 -7.33 3.12 -20.25
CA SER A 264 -6.93 2.78 -18.88
C SER A 264 -6.76 1.27 -18.65
N GLU A 265 -7.71 0.47 -19.15
CA GLU A 265 -7.63 -1.00 -19.08
C GLU A 265 -6.42 -1.52 -19.86
N SER A 266 -6.16 -0.97 -21.04
CA SER A 266 -5.03 -1.36 -21.89
C SER A 266 -3.69 -1.05 -21.24
N GLN A 267 -3.53 0.14 -20.64
CA GLN A 267 -2.30 0.54 -19.95
C GLN A 267 -2.05 -0.34 -18.72
N LEU A 268 -3.07 -0.57 -17.89
CA LEU A 268 -2.94 -1.46 -16.73
C LEU A 268 -2.59 -2.90 -17.13
N ALA A 269 -3.15 -3.37 -18.24
CA ALA A 269 -2.79 -4.68 -18.79
C ALA A 269 -1.31 -4.74 -19.19
N ILE A 270 -0.76 -3.67 -19.79
CA ILE A 270 0.67 -3.58 -20.11
C ILE A 270 1.53 -3.60 -18.84
N ASP A 271 1.17 -2.83 -17.80
CA ASP A 271 1.94 -2.80 -16.54
C ASP A 271 2.05 -4.20 -15.92
N ILE A 272 0.97 -4.98 -15.97
CA ILE A 272 0.95 -6.35 -15.46
C ILE A 272 1.76 -7.27 -16.39
N LEU A 273 1.56 -7.19 -17.71
CA LEU A 273 2.22 -8.05 -18.69
C LEU A 273 3.75 -7.84 -18.69
N LEU A 274 4.24 -6.61 -18.57
CA LEU A 274 5.68 -6.34 -18.53
C LEU A 274 6.35 -6.97 -17.30
N ARG A 275 5.63 -7.09 -16.17
CA ARG A 275 6.11 -7.83 -15.00
C ARG A 275 6.15 -9.35 -15.21
N CYS A 276 5.39 -9.89 -16.17
CA CYS A 276 5.42 -11.31 -16.54
C CYS A 276 6.59 -11.64 -17.47
N VAL A 277 7.08 -10.69 -18.27
CA VAL A 277 8.03 -10.93 -19.35
C VAL A 277 9.29 -11.71 -18.92
N PRO A 278 9.95 -11.40 -17.78
CA PRO A 278 11.15 -12.12 -17.36
C PRO A 278 10.92 -13.62 -17.17
N GLU A 279 9.73 -14.01 -16.70
CA GLU A 279 9.36 -15.42 -16.44
C GLU A 279 8.63 -16.06 -17.63
N GLN A 280 8.01 -15.26 -18.49
CA GLN A 280 7.15 -15.69 -19.60
C GLN A 280 7.51 -14.96 -20.91
N GLN A 281 8.67 -15.28 -21.48
CA GLN A 281 9.21 -14.62 -22.68
C GLN A 281 8.25 -14.61 -23.90
N HIS A 282 7.36 -15.61 -24.01
CA HIS A 282 6.35 -15.66 -25.07
C HIS A 282 5.39 -14.46 -25.05
N VAL A 283 5.15 -13.85 -23.88
CA VAL A 283 4.33 -12.64 -23.73
C VAL A 283 4.91 -11.48 -24.53
N ALA A 284 6.23 -11.28 -24.47
CA ALA A 284 6.89 -10.23 -25.25
C ALA A 284 6.73 -10.43 -26.75
N THR A 285 6.82 -11.69 -27.21
CA THR A 285 6.57 -12.03 -28.62
C THR A 285 5.13 -11.67 -29.01
N MET A 286 4.14 -11.96 -28.16
CA MET A 286 2.74 -11.64 -28.45
C MET A 286 2.49 -10.12 -28.43
N LEU A 287 3.11 -9.37 -27.53
CA LEU A 287 3.01 -7.91 -27.48
C LEU A 287 3.59 -7.28 -28.75
N LEU A 288 4.83 -7.64 -29.12
CA LEU A 288 5.48 -7.11 -30.32
C LEU A 288 4.75 -7.49 -31.61
N ARG A 289 4.15 -8.68 -31.69
CA ARG A 289 3.29 -9.07 -32.82
C ARG A 289 2.01 -8.26 -32.94
N SER A 290 1.62 -7.53 -31.90
CA SER A 290 0.44 -6.66 -31.92
C SER A 290 0.75 -5.30 -32.55
N GLU A 291 2.03 -4.96 -32.75
CA GLU A 291 2.43 -3.70 -33.36
C GLU A 291 1.83 -3.57 -34.76
N SER A 292 1.11 -2.47 -34.97
CA SER A 292 0.51 -2.11 -36.25
C SER A 292 1.29 -0.97 -36.88
N LEU A 293 1.26 -0.89 -38.22
CA LEU A 293 1.74 0.28 -38.95
C LEU A 293 0.78 1.47 -38.83
N ASN A 294 -0.49 1.20 -38.53
CA ASN A 294 -1.54 2.20 -38.33
C ASN A 294 -2.20 1.97 -36.96
N PRO A 295 -1.65 2.53 -35.88
CA PRO A 295 -2.20 2.35 -34.53
C PRO A 295 -3.51 3.13 -34.36
N GLU A 296 -4.61 2.43 -34.05
CA GLU A 296 -5.93 3.05 -33.84
C GLU A 296 -6.01 3.94 -32.59
N ASN A 297 -5.18 3.67 -31.57
CA ASN A 297 -5.13 4.43 -30.33
C ASN A 297 -3.68 4.83 -30.04
N ALA A 298 -3.33 6.08 -30.37
CA ALA A 298 -1.98 6.62 -30.20
C ALA A 298 -1.54 6.62 -28.73
N GLU A 299 -2.43 6.97 -27.79
CA GLU A 299 -2.15 7.03 -26.35
C GLU A 299 -1.77 5.66 -25.78
N LYS A 300 -2.52 4.61 -26.15
CA LYS A 300 -2.21 3.23 -25.77
C LYS A 300 -0.83 2.79 -26.25
N TRP A 301 -0.52 3.06 -27.51
CA TRP A 301 0.74 2.61 -28.13
C TRP A 301 1.95 3.40 -27.63
N GLN A 302 1.80 4.71 -27.44
CA GLN A 302 2.83 5.55 -26.85
C GLN A 302 3.17 5.08 -25.44
N TYR A 303 2.15 4.82 -24.62
CA TYR A 303 2.36 4.27 -23.29
C TYR A 303 3.08 2.92 -23.33
N PHE A 304 2.68 2.00 -24.23
CA PHE A 304 3.35 0.71 -24.40
C PHE A 304 4.85 0.87 -24.68
N TYR A 305 5.22 1.72 -25.63
CA TYR A 305 6.63 1.93 -25.97
C TYR A 305 7.43 2.54 -24.80
N LYS A 306 6.85 3.53 -24.11
CA LYS A 306 7.46 4.15 -22.94
C LYS A 306 7.58 3.20 -21.75
N ALA A 307 6.59 2.32 -21.55
CA ALA A 307 6.62 1.30 -20.52
C ALA A 307 7.68 0.23 -20.80
N VAL A 308 7.87 -0.17 -22.06
CA VAL A 308 8.98 -1.05 -22.47
C VAL A 308 10.33 -0.39 -22.21
N GLU A 309 10.50 0.88 -22.62
CA GLU A 309 11.72 1.66 -22.37
C GLU A 309 12.03 1.79 -20.86
N SER A 310 11.03 2.14 -20.07
CA SER A 310 11.10 2.23 -18.61
C SER A 310 11.46 0.88 -17.97
N SER A 311 10.87 -0.22 -18.44
CA SER A 311 11.19 -1.57 -17.95
C SER A 311 12.64 -1.98 -18.22
N ALA A 312 13.19 -1.59 -19.38
CA ALA A 312 14.58 -1.82 -19.73
C ALA A 312 15.53 -1.01 -18.83
N GLN A 313 15.23 0.27 -18.57
CA GLN A 313 16.05 1.11 -17.69
C GLN A 313 16.08 0.60 -16.24
N LYS A 314 14.99 -0.03 -15.78
CA LYS A 314 14.89 -0.57 -14.42
C LYS A 314 15.77 -1.80 -14.17
N ASP A 315 15.99 -2.64 -15.18
CA ASP A 315 16.68 -3.93 -15.05
C ASP A 315 17.49 -4.28 -16.30
N GLU A 316 18.80 -4.44 -16.13
CA GLU A 316 19.74 -4.73 -17.22
C GLU A 316 19.41 -6.02 -17.98
N LEU A 317 18.92 -7.05 -17.28
CA LEU A 317 18.50 -8.30 -17.93
C LEU A 317 17.27 -8.09 -18.82
N THR A 318 16.34 -7.24 -18.36
CA THR A 318 15.16 -6.85 -19.13
C THR A 318 15.56 -5.99 -20.34
N ASP A 319 16.54 -5.09 -20.20
CA ASP A 319 17.09 -4.31 -21.32
C ASP A 319 17.73 -5.22 -22.37
N GLU A 320 18.61 -6.14 -21.95
CA GLU A 320 19.25 -7.08 -22.88
C GLU A 320 18.19 -7.91 -23.61
N PHE A 321 17.19 -8.42 -22.89
CA PHE A 321 16.09 -9.18 -23.47
C PHE A 321 15.35 -8.38 -24.57
N TRP A 322 14.95 -7.14 -24.29
CA TRP A 322 14.27 -6.31 -25.28
C TRP A 322 15.16 -5.98 -26.48
N ARG A 323 16.45 -5.69 -26.24
CA ARG A 323 17.43 -5.48 -27.32
C ARG A 323 17.56 -6.70 -28.21
N GLN A 324 17.62 -7.90 -27.64
CA GLN A 324 17.68 -9.14 -28.40
C GLN A 324 16.39 -9.36 -29.21
N MET A 325 15.22 -9.15 -28.60
CA MET A 325 13.93 -9.25 -29.29
C MET A 325 13.83 -8.30 -30.49
N ARG A 326 14.32 -7.07 -30.37
CA ARG A 326 14.31 -6.08 -31.46
C ARG A 326 15.29 -6.37 -32.61
N LYS A 327 16.24 -7.32 -32.44
CA LYS A 327 17.12 -7.76 -33.54
C LYS A 327 16.39 -8.60 -34.57
N PHE A 328 15.34 -9.32 -34.18
CA PHE A 328 14.52 -10.10 -35.11
C PHE A 328 13.84 -9.19 -36.14
N LYS A 329 13.94 -9.53 -37.42
CA LYS A 329 13.41 -8.72 -38.54
C LYS A 329 11.93 -8.34 -38.35
N VAL A 330 11.14 -9.26 -37.81
CA VAL A 330 9.68 -9.10 -37.60
C VAL A 330 9.36 -8.11 -36.47
N PHE A 331 10.30 -7.83 -35.55
CA PHE A 331 10.09 -6.96 -34.38
C PHE A 331 10.92 -5.68 -34.44
N ARG A 332 11.54 -5.38 -35.57
CA ARG A 332 12.28 -4.13 -35.72
C ARG A 332 11.32 -2.95 -35.54
N PRO A 333 11.73 -1.90 -34.82
CA PRO A 333 10.92 -0.70 -34.68
C PRO A 333 10.51 -0.19 -36.07
N ASN A 334 9.22 0.03 -36.27
CA ASN A 334 8.69 0.63 -37.48
C ASN A 334 8.66 2.18 -37.36
N TYR A 335 8.43 2.89 -38.46
CA TYR A 335 8.37 4.35 -38.44
C TYR A 335 7.18 4.87 -37.62
N ALA A 336 6.08 4.11 -37.58
CA ALA A 336 4.88 4.44 -36.82
C ALA A 336 5.17 4.61 -35.32
N HIS A 337 6.09 3.84 -34.74
CA HIS A 337 6.56 4.02 -33.35
C HIS A 337 7.15 5.43 -33.14
N ARG A 338 7.91 5.97 -34.10
CA ARG A 338 8.59 7.27 -33.94
C ARG A 338 7.72 8.47 -34.26
N SER A 339 6.57 8.25 -34.90
CA SER A 339 5.67 9.31 -35.35
C SER A 339 4.37 9.39 -34.55
N LEU A 340 4.30 8.73 -33.38
CA LEU A 340 3.15 8.85 -32.49
C LEU A 340 3.13 10.22 -31.79
N GLU A 341 2.03 10.94 -31.95
CA GLU A 341 1.74 12.15 -31.19
C GLU A 341 0.74 11.80 -30.08
N ALA A 342 1.22 11.64 -28.85
CA ALA A 342 0.43 11.25 -27.68
C ALA A 342 1.12 11.65 -26.36
N GLY A 343 0.32 11.91 -25.32
CA GLY A 343 0.80 12.41 -24.02
C GLY A 343 1.06 11.34 -22.96
N SER A 344 0.48 10.14 -23.10
CA SER A 344 0.63 9.04 -22.14
C SER A 344 2.08 8.57 -22.06
N HIS A 345 2.60 8.37 -20.85
CA HIS A 345 3.98 7.95 -20.66
C HIS A 345 4.16 7.07 -19.42
N ALA A 346 5.24 6.31 -19.43
CA ALA A 346 5.79 5.63 -18.27
C ALA A 346 7.29 5.93 -18.22
N HIS A 347 7.81 6.26 -17.05
CA HIS A 347 9.20 6.65 -16.87
C HIS A 347 9.76 6.07 -15.57
N TRP A 348 11.02 5.67 -15.61
CA TRP A 348 11.80 5.23 -14.47
C TRP A 348 13.05 6.08 -14.39
N GLN A 349 13.41 6.53 -13.20
CA GLN A 349 14.62 7.32 -13.00
C GLN A 349 15.34 6.90 -11.72
N GLY A 350 16.62 6.53 -11.87
CA GLY A 350 17.52 6.35 -10.74
C GLY A 350 17.85 7.70 -10.11
N ILE A 351 17.72 7.79 -8.78
CA ILE A 351 18.02 9.01 -8.02
C ILE A 351 19.40 8.88 -7.36
N ALA A 352 19.62 7.79 -6.63
CA ALA A 352 20.88 7.54 -5.93
C ALA A 352 21.10 6.04 -5.71
N GLU A 353 22.36 5.63 -5.60
CA GLU A 353 22.75 4.28 -5.20
C GLU A 353 23.90 4.34 -4.19
N VAL A 354 23.70 3.76 -3.00
CA VAL A 354 24.67 3.75 -1.90
C VAL A 354 24.61 2.41 -1.20
N ASP A 355 25.74 1.70 -1.06
CA ASP A 355 25.85 0.43 -0.31
C ASP A 355 24.80 -0.64 -0.69
N GLY A 356 24.46 -0.73 -1.98
CA GLY A 356 23.45 -1.68 -2.48
C GLY A 356 21.99 -1.25 -2.24
N TYR A 357 21.77 -0.07 -1.67
CA TYR A 357 20.47 0.61 -1.64
C TYR A 357 20.33 1.48 -2.89
N LYS A 358 19.28 1.24 -3.67
CA LYS A 358 18.94 2.00 -4.87
C LYS A 358 17.65 2.79 -4.63
N LEU A 359 17.76 4.11 -4.66
CA LEU A 359 16.63 5.03 -4.64
C LEU A 359 16.24 5.37 -6.07
N PHE A 360 14.97 5.25 -6.42
CA PHE A 360 14.47 5.55 -7.75
C PHE A 360 13.04 6.08 -7.71
N SER A 361 12.64 6.80 -8.75
CA SER A 361 11.27 7.19 -8.99
C SER A 361 10.67 6.46 -10.18
N THR A 362 9.35 6.29 -10.16
CA THR A 362 8.55 5.86 -11.30
C THR A 362 7.41 6.84 -11.50
N SER A 363 7.15 7.21 -12.76
CA SER A 363 5.96 7.96 -13.14
C SER A 363 5.19 7.23 -14.23
N GLU A 364 3.87 7.20 -14.11
CA GLU A 364 2.95 6.66 -15.10
C GLU A 364 1.84 7.69 -15.31
N VAL A 365 1.59 8.09 -16.56
CA VAL A 365 0.59 9.10 -16.89
C VAL A 365 -0.28 8.63 -18.04
N GLU A 366 -1.57 8.86 -17.88
CA GLU A 366 -2.59 8.55 -18.87
C GLU A 366 -3.21 9.82 -19.42
N PHE A 367 -3.24 9.89 -20.74
CA PHE A 367 -4.07 10.80 -21.51
C PHE A 367 -5.08 10.00 -22.33
N ASP A 368 -6.23 10.61 -22.57
CA ASP A 368 -7.26 10.07 -23.45
C ASP A 368 -7.82 11.21 -24.29
N LEU A 369 -7.72 11.06 -25.62
CA LEU A 369 -8.09 12.11 -26.59
C LEU A 369 -7.45 13.48 -26.27
N GLY A 370 -6.18 13.48 -25.83
CA GLY A 370 -5.43 14.69 -25.47
C GLY A 370 -5.79 15.28 -24.10
N MET A 371 -6.73 14.69 -23.35
CA MET A 371 -7.09 15.12 -22.01
C MET A 371 -6.38 14.26 -20.97
N PHE A 372 -5.77 14.92 -19.97
CA PHE A 372 -5.19 14.23 -18.82
C PHE A 372 -6.26 13.43 -18.06
N LYS A 373 -5.98 12.16 -17.74
CA LYS A 373 -6.89 11.27 -17.01
C LYS A 373 -6.36 10.90 -15.63
N ARG A 374 -5.10 10.44 -15.55
CA ARG A 374 -4.47 10.05 -14.28
C ARG A 374 -2.96 10.18 -14.33
N SER A 375 -2.37 10.33 -13.15
CA SER A 375 -0.93 10.25 -12.91
C SER A 375 -0.68 9.41 -11.67
N GLU A 376 0.32 8.54 -11.72
CA GLU A 376 0.86 7.82 -10.58
C GLU A 376 2.35 8.13 -10.49
N PHE A 377 2.78 8.64 -9.33
CA PHE A 377 4.18 8.92 -9.04
C PHE A 377 4.58 8.22 -7.75
N ASP A 378 5.69 7.50 -7.79
CA ASP A 378 6.16 6.69 -6.68
C ASP A 378 7.68 6.86 -6.52
N ILE A 379 8.14 7.03 -5.27
CA ILE A 379 9.55 7.02 -4.89
C ILE A 379 9.79 5.74 -4.08
N ASN A 380 10.68 4.91 -4.57
CA ASN A 380 10.95 3.58 -4.02
C ASN A 380 12.41 3.43 -3.62
N LEU A 381 12.62 2.67 -2.55
CA LEU A 381 13.93 2.23 -2.08
C LEU A 381 14.05 0.72 -2.25
N LYS A 382 15.04 0.28 -3.02
CA LYS A 382 15.34 -1.13 -3.21
C LYS A 382 16.65 -1.51 -2.53
N HIS A 383 16.63 -2.60 -1.76
CA HIS A 383 17.83 -3.23 -1.21
C HIS A 383 17.75 -4.75 -1.41
N GLY A 384 18.65 -5.28 -2.24
CA GLY A 384 18.60 -6.68 -2.69
C GLY A 384 17.28 -6.99 -3.43
N LYS A 385 16.46 -7.89 -2.84
CA LYS A 385 15.14 -8.28 -3.38
C LYS A 385 13.97 -7.53 -2.73
N VAL A 386 14.24 -6.68 -1.75
CA VAL A 386 13.21 -5.90 -1.05
C VAL A 386 13.06 -4.57 -1.76
N ASP A 387 11.83 -4.24 -2.14
CA ASP A 387 11.43 -3.00 -2.79
C ASP A 387 10.35 -2.36 -1.90
N GLU A 388 10.60 -1.16 -1.39
CA GLU A 388 9.73 -0.45 -0.46
C GLU A 388 9.40 0.94 -0.99
N SER A 389 8.11 1.22 -1.15
CA SER A 389 7.62 2.54 -1.53
C SER A 389 7.72 3.49 -0.33
N LEU A 390 8.49 4.56 -0.49
CA LEU A 390 8.67 5.61 0.51
C LEU A 390 7.57 6.68 0.40
N PHE A 391 7.14 6.96 -0.83
CA PHE A 391 6.14 7.96 -1.12
C PHE A 391 5.38 7.58 -2.39
N LYS A 392 4.07 7.67 -2.35
CA LYS A 392 3.21 7.41 -3.50
C LYS A 392 2.12 8.46 -3.59
N ASN A 393 2.04 9.13 -4.74
CA ASN A 393 0.96 10.04 -5.09
C ASN A 393 0.18 9.47 -6.28
N VAL A 394 -1.15 9.54 -6.22
CA VAL A 394 -2.03 9.15 -7.31
C VAL A 394 -3.02 10.28 -7.53
N GLU A 395 -2.94 10.89 -8.70
CA GLU A 395 -3.81 11.99 -9.11
C GLU A 395 -4.76 11.51 -10.21
N PHE A 396 -6.04 11.89 -10.08
CA PHE A 396 -7.09 11.58 -11.04
C PHE A 396 -7.75 12.88 -11.50
N ASN A 397 -8.05 12.97 -12.80
CA ASN A 397 -8.91 14.02 -13.31
C ASN A 397 -10.37 13.66 -13.02
N VAL A 398 -10.97 14.36 -12.05
CA VAL A 398 -12.39 14.21 -11.69
C VAL A 398 -13.19 15.12 -12.60
N ARG A 399 -13.61 14.61 -13.77
CA ARG A 399 -14.65 15.24 -14.60
C ARG A 399 -15.71 14.23 -14.97
#